data_AF-A0A0U1QMF4-F1
#
_entry.id   AF-A0A0U1QMF4-F1
#
_cell.length_a   1.000
_cell.length_b   1.000
_cell.length_c   1.000
_cell.angle_alpha   90.00
_cell.angle_beta   90.00
_cell.angle_gamma   90.00
#
_symmetry.space_group_name_H-M   'P 1'
#
loop_
_entity.id
_entity.type
_entity.pdbx_description
1 polymer ?
#
loop_
_entity_poly.entity_id
_entity_poly.type
_entity_poly.pdbx_seq_one_letter_code
_entity_poly.pdbx_strand_id
1 'polypeptide(L)'
;MAVVVYKDYPLIRSWETKVSAMPNIPRGERGFQETLKYILTALKNKTPINTHITIEGSRSNNTLEQLYIRLRPTGFVKKLITGWELSEEAEKWLISDDDLYLAAILSANIRYFSEILAVLRKGPITSRAIQDVASNEYKLSWKTKSEIHARLNWLKDVGLIEFEDFSLKYSITDLGKSFLSVVGYVKSEELKRYIDQTLDEREVPISAWALEMCKMNEEDLRNRKTGMGYYPSGIQDIHNTILDLNYSPFIVS
;
A
#
# COMPACT_ATOMS: atom_id res chain seq x y z
N MET A 1 20.67 -16.87 -8.44
CA MET A 1 20.03 -15.86 -7.56
C MET A 1 19.39 -16.61 -6.41
N ALA A 2 19.40 -16.05 -5.19
CA ALA A 2 19.03 -16.78 -3.98
C ALA A 2 17.56 -16.56 -3.64
N VAL A 3 16.76 -17.63 -3.60
CA VAL A 3 15.36 -17.59 -3.14
C VAL A 3 15.32 -17.16 -1.68
N VAL A 4 14.48 -16.19 -1.36
CA VAL A 4 14.31 -15.71 0.02
C VAL A 4 13.45 -16.71 0.78
N VAL A 5 13.94 -17.17 1.94
CA VAL A 5 13.19 -18.10 2.77
C VAL A 5 11.94 -17.41 3.32
N TYR A 6 10.80 -18.12 3.34
CA TYR A 6 9.51 -17.57 3.76
C TYR A 6 9.48 -16.92 5.14
N LYS A 7 10.37 -17.35 6.05
CA LYS A 7 10.50 -16.75 7.39
C LYS A 7 10.94 -15.28 7.35
N ASP A 8 11.56 -14.88 6.25
CA ASP A 8 12.05 -13.53 6.04
C ASP A 8 11.08 -12.67 5.22
N TYR A 9 9.90 -13.20 4.87
CA TYR A 9 8.90 -12.43 4.15
C TYR A 9 8.38 -11.29 5.03
N PRO A 10 8.01 -10.12 4.46
CA PRO A 10 7.54 -9.01 5.26
C PRO A 10 6.27 -9.40 6.02
N LEU A 11 6.18 -8.97 7.27
CA LEU A 11 4.97 -9.17 8.07
C LEU A 11 3.80 -8.44 7.45
N ILE A 12 2.66 -9.13 7.32
CA ILE A 12 1.44 -8.51 6.82
C ILE A 12 0.98 -7.43 7.79
N ARG A 13 0.84 -6.20 7.28
CA ARG A 13 0.31 -5.08 8.04
C ARG A 13 -1.19 -5.23 8.28
N SER A 14 -1.69 -4.58 9.33
CA SER A 14 -3.12 -4.51 9.58
C SER A 14 -3.86 -3.87 8.39
N TRP A 15 -5.11 -4.25 8.18
CA TRP A 15 -5.87 -3.79 7.01
C TRP A 15 -5.95 -2.26 6.93
N GLU A 16 -6.03 -1.57 8.06
CA GLU A 16 -6.17 -0.12 8.21
C GLU A 16 -4.88 0.63 7.82
N THR A 17 -3.73 -0.02 7.94
CA THR A 17 -2.41 0.56 7.63
C THR A 17 -1.94 0.21 6.21
N LYS A 18 -2.58 -0.76 5.55
CA LYS A 18 -2.32 -1.05 4.13
C LYS A 18 -2.82 0.10 3.24
N VAL A 19 -2.07 0.40 2.18
CA VAL A 19 -2.49 1.39 1.18
C VAL A 19 -3.51 0.80 0.21
N SER A 20 -4.40 1.67 -0.29
CA SER A 20 -5.46 1.27 -1.21
C SER A 20 -5.02 1.25 -2.68
N ALA A 21 -3.97 1.98 -3.05
CA ALA A 21 -3.53 2.10 -4.44
C ALA A 21 -2.37 1.13 -4.74
N MET A 22 -2.37 0.54 -5.95
CA MET A 22 -1.20 -0.16 -6.48
C MET A 22 -0.09 0.85 -6.87
N PRO A 23 1.19 0.43 -6.92
CA PRO A 23 2.24 1.29 -7.41
C PRO A 23 1.98 1.62 -8.89
N ASN A 24 1.74 2.90 -9.17
CA ASN A 24 1.43 3.40 -10.51
C ASN A 24 2.72 3.71 -11.27
N ILE A 25 3.40 2.65 -11.69
CA ILE A 25 4.57 2.69 -12.57
C ILE A 25 4.20 2.19 -13.97
N PRO A 26 4.96 2.54 -15.02
CA PRO A 26 4.80 1.87 -16.31
C PRO A 26 5.09 0.36 -16.18
N ARG A 27 4.32 -0.47 -16.90
CA ARG A 27 4.53 -1.94 -16.95
C ARG A 27 5.70 -2.34 -17.86
N GLY A 28 5.88 -1.61 -18.97
CA GLY A 28 6.80 -2.01 -20.04
C GLY A 28 6.45 -3.34 -20.70
N GLU A 29 7.24 -3.78 -21.68
CA GLU A 29 7.03 -5.08 -22.36
C GLU A 29 7.38 -6.27 -21.47
N ARG A 30 8.40 -6.11 -20.62
CA ARG A 30 8.92 -7.17 -19.74
C ARG A 30 8.22 -7.29 -18.39
N GLY A 31 7.13 -6.55 -18.17
CA GLY A 31 6.35 -6.60 -16.94
C GLY A 31 6.82 -5.64 -15.86
N PHE A 32 5.96 -5.47 -14.84
CA PHE A 32 6.17 -4.49 -13.79
C PHE A 32 7.43 -4.73 -12.95
N GLN A 33 7.80 -5.98 -12.70
CA GLN A 33 8.98 -6.37 -11.92
C GLN A 33 10.27 -5.83 -12.55
N GLU A 34 10.42 -5.94 -13.86
CA GLU A 34 11.60 -5.42 -14.58
C GLU A 34 11.63 -3.89 -14.57
N THR A 35 10.47 -3.26 -14.73
CA THR A 35 10.38 -1.80 -14.66
C THR A 35 10.69 -1.29 -13.26
N LEU A 36 10.18 -1.94 -12.22
CA LEU A 36 10.47 -1.60 -10.83
C LEU A 36 11.97 -1.78 -10.54
N LYS A 37 12.56 -2.90 -10.97
CA LYS A 37 13.99 -3.18 -10.81
C LYS A 37 14.85 -2.09 -11.44
N TYR A 38 14.50 -1.65 -12.64
CA TYR A 38 15.16 -0.52 -13.31
C TYR A 38 15.09 0.76 -12.48
N ILE A 39 13.90 1.13 -11.99
CA ILE A 39 13.68 2.35 -11.19
C ILE A 39 14.49 2.31 -9.88
N LEU A 40 14.44 1.18 -9.16
CA LEU A 40 15.13 1.04 -7.88
C LEU A 40 16.65 0.93 -8.06
N THR A 41 17.13 0.33 -9.15
CA THR A 41 18.56 0.30 -9.49
C THR A 41 19.08 1.70 -9.81
N ALA A 42 18.30 2.53 -10.53
CA ALA A 42 18.65 3.92 -10.76
C ALA A 42 18.78 4.72 -9.44
N LEU A 43 17.90 4.45 -8.47
CA LEU A 43 18.00 5.03 -7.13
C LEU A 43 19.27 4.56 -6.41
N LYS A 44 19.55 3.25 -6.42
CA LYS A 44 20.76 2.67 -5.82
C LYS A 44 22.04 3.26 -6.40
N ASN A 45 22.04 3.52 -7.70
CA ASN A 45 23.15 4.13 -8.44
C ASN A 45 23.21 5.66 -8.29
N LYS A 46 22.34 6.27 -7.46
CA LYS A 46 22.26 7.72 -7.22
C LYS A 46 22.06 8.53 -8.51
N THR A 47 21.28 8.00 -9.45
CA THR A 47 20.93 8.71 -10.68
C THR A 47 20.14 9.99 -10.33
N PRO A 48 20.39 11.14 -10.99
CA PRO A 48 19.66 12.38 -10.70
C PRO A 48 18.14 12.22 -10.78
N ILE A 49 17.42 12.75 -9.80
CA ILE A 49 15.97 12.53 -9.66
C ILE A 49 15.13 13.15 -10.80
N ASN A 50 15.70 14.14 -11.51
CA ASN A 50 15.08 14.80 -12.66
C ASN A 50 15.32 14.05 -13.99
N THR A 51 16.07 12.94 -13.98
CA THR A 51 16.25 12.08 -15.15
C THR A 51 14.93 11.47 -15.56
N HIS A 52 14.60 11.62 -16.84
CA HIS A 52 13.45 10.95 -17.46
C HIS A 52 13.84 9.51 -17.77
N ILE A 53 12.96 8.57 -17.45
CA ILE A 53 13.18 7.17 -17.78
C ILE A 53 12.42 6.76 -19.03
N THR A 54 13.08 5.98 -19.88
CA THR A 54 12.46 5.34 -21.04
C THR A 54 12.28 3.87 -20.71
N ILE A 55 11.02 3.43 -20.65
CA ILE A 55 10.67 2.03 -20.45
C ILE A 55 10.14 1.50 -21.78
N GLU A 56 10.82 0.48 -22.31
CA GLU A 56 10.43 -0.20 -23.55
C GLU A 56 8.97 -0.68 -23.46
N GLY A 57 8.18 -0.43 -24.51
CA GLY A 57 6.73 -0.70 -24.54
C GLY A 57 5.87 0.30 -23.77
N SER A 58 6.45 1.37 -23.22
CA SER A 58 5.69 2.43 -22.54
C SER A 58 5.90 3.80 -23.20
N ARG A 59 4.81 4.58 -23.28
CA ARG A 59 4.86 6.01 -23.65
C ARG A 59 5.03 6.93 -22.43
N SER A 60 5.30 6.36 -21.26
CA SER A 60 5.55 7.10 -20.04
C SER A 60 6.81 7.97 -20.19
N ASN A 61 6.68 9.26 -19.91
CA ASN A 61 7.80 10.20 -19.82
C ASN A 61 7.92 10.76 -18.39
N ASN A 62 7.89 9.88 -17.39
CA ASN A 62 8.00 10.29 -15.99
C ASN A 62 9.47 10.48 -15.59
N THR A 63 9.73 11.44 -14.71
CA THR A 63 11.02 11.55 -14.03
C THR A 63 11.15 10.48 -12.94
N LEU A 64 12.39 10.18 -12.54
CA LEU A 64 12.65 9.30 -11.39
C LEU A 64 11.94 9.80 -10.12
N GLU A 65 11.95 11.11 -9.85
CA GLU A 65 11.27 11.69 -8.69
C GLU A 65 9.77 11.39 -8.68
N GLN A 66 9.10 11.58 -9.83
CA GLN A 66 7.66 11.30 -9.95
C GLN A 66 7.35 9.83 -9.66
N LEU A 67 8.24 8.92 -10.04
CA LEU A 67 8.08 7.49 -9.78
C LEU A 67 8.36 7.15 -8.33
N TYR A 68 9.37 7.75 -7.69
CA TYR A 68 9.62 7.57 -6.26
C TYR A 68 8.43 8.04 -5.42
N ILE A 69 7.81 9.17 -5.77
CA ILE A 69 6.58 9.64 -5.12
C ILE A 69 5.47 8.60 -5.21
N ARG A 70 5.32 7.93 -6.36
CA ARG A 70 4.28 6.90 -6.57
C ARG A 70 4.61 5.56 -5.88
N LEU A 71 5.90 5.26 -5.66
CA LEU A 71 6.37 4.04 -5.00
C LEU A 71 6.43 4.19 -3.47
N ARG A 72 6.51 5.42 -2.95
CA ARG A 72 6.58 5.69 -1.50
C ARG A 72 5.44 5.03 -0.71
N PRO A 73 4.16 5.12 -1.11
CA PRO A 73 3.07 4.56 -0.32
C PRO A 73 3.14 3.04 -0.16
N THR A 74 3.75 2.35 -1.14
CA THR A 74 3.85 0.88 -1.13
C THR A 74 5.10 0.38 -0.39
N GLY A 75 5.92 1.29 0.16
CA GLY A 75 7.03 0.93 1.04
C GLY A 75 8.33 0.55 0.34
N PHE A 76 8.46 0.75 -0.98
CA PHE A 76 9.72 0.45 -1.69
C PHE A 76 10.80 1.53 -1.50
N VAL A 77 10.38 2.77 -1.29
CA VAL A 77 11.27 3.92 -1.13
C VAL A 77 10.86 4.76 0.07
N LYS A 78 11.86 5.37 0.71
CA LYS A 78 11.72 6.31 1.82
C LYS A 78 12.17 7.69 1.35
N LYS A 79 11.46 8.73 1.77
CA LYS A 79 11.88 10.12 1.57
C LYS A 79 12.49 10.63 2.87
N LEU A 80 13.78 10.96 2.82
CA LEU A 80 14.53 11.60 3.89
C LEU A 80 14.73 13.08 3.60
N ILE A 81 15.26 13.82 4.57
CA ILE A 81 15.68 15.23 4.39
C ILE A 81 16.78 15.31 3.31
N THR A 82 17.68 14.32 3.28
CA THR A 82 18.83 14.25 2.38
C THR A 82 18.50 13.71 0.98
N GLY A 83 17.28 13.22 0.74
CA GLY A 83 16.87 12.70 -0.55
C GLY A 83 15.99 11.46 -0.46
N TRP A 84 16.14 10.55 -1.43
CA TRP A 84 15.39 9.30 -1.51
C TRP A 84 16.30 8.11 -1.20
N GLU A 85 15.76 7.11 -0.51
CA GLU A 85 16.46 5.87 -0.20
C GLU A 85 15.56 4.65 -0.44
N LEU A 86 16.17 3.49 -0.66
CA LEU A 86 15.46 2.22 -0.72
C LEU A 86 15.01 1.80 0.69
N SER A 87 13.90 1.07 0.79
CA SER A 87 13.62 0.30 2.00
C SER A 87 14.51 -0.95 2.07
N GLU A 88 14.60 -1.54 3.26
CA GLU A 88 15.37 -2.78 3.46
C GLU A 88 14.78 -3.92 2.64
N GLU A 89 13.45 -4.01 2.57
CA GLU A 89 12.75 -4.99 1.75
C GLU A 89 13.00 -4.78 0.25
N ALA A 90 13.00 -3.52 -0.21
CA ALA A 90 13.32 -3.20 -1.60
C ALA A 90 14.75 -3.58 -1.97
N GLU A 91 15.71 -3.28 -1.09
CA GLU A 91 17.11 -3.66 -1.31
C GLU A 91 17.29 -5.19 -1.29
N LYS A 92 16.66 -5.88 -0.34
CA LYS A 92 16.68 -7.34 -0.28
C LYS A 92 16.12 -7.97 -1.56
N TRP A 93 15.00 -7.45 -2.06
CA TRP A 93 14.43 -7.90 -3.32
C TRP A 93 15.37 -7.64 -4.51
N LEU A 94 16.00 -6.47 -4.61
CA LEU A 94 16.96 -6.18 -5.68
C LEU A 94 18.16 -7.14 -5.71
N ILE A 95 18.60 -7.60 -4.53
CA ILE A 95 19.72 -8.54 -4.40
C ILE A 95 19.27 -9.97 -4.73
N SER A 96 18.10 -10.39 -4.22
CA SER A 96 17.60 -11.75 -4.37
C SER A 96 16.99 -12.01 -5.74
N ASP A 97 16.40 -10.99 -6.34
CA ASP A 97 15.57 -11.04 -7.54
C ASP A 97 14.48 -12.11 -7.47
N ASP A 98 13.82 -12.14 -6.32
CA ASP A 98 12.80 -13.13 -5.98
C ASP A 98 11.40 -12.49 -6.13
N ASP A 99 10.70 -12.85 -7.20
CA ASP A 99 9.36 -12.33 -7.50
C ASP A 99 8.31 -12.73 -6.46
N LEU A 100 8.50 -13.84 -5.74
CA LEU A 100 7.61 -14.19 -4.63
C LEU A 100 7.85 -13.29 -3.42
N TYR A 101 9.11 -12.92 -3.18
CA TYR A 101 9.42 -11.93 -2.15
C TYR A 101 8.85 -10.55 -2.51
N LEU A 102 8.91 -10.15 -3.79
CA LEU A 102 8.23 -8.95 -4.28
C LEU A 102 6.71 -9.00 -4.06
N ALA A 103 6.08 -10.12 -4.41
CA ALA A 103 4.66 -10.33 -4.18
C ALA A 103 4.31 -10.27 -2.68
N ALA A 104 5.21 -10.73 -1.80
CA ALA A 104 5.04 -10.63 -0.36
C ALA A 104 5.11 -9.17 0.13
N ILE A 105 6.03 -8.34 -0.40
CA ILE A 105 6.07 -6.90 -0.14
C ILE A 105 4.74 -6.24 -0.53
N LEU A 106 4.22 -6.56 -1.72
CA LEU A 106 2.95 -6.02 -2.20
C LEU A 106 1.77 -6.48 -1.32
N SER A 107 1.71 -7.77 -0.98
CA SER A 107 0.67 -8.32 -0.09
C SER A 107 0.70 -7.69 1.30
N ALA A 108 1.89 -7.46 1.86
CA ALA A 108 2.05 -6.86 3.18
C ALA A 108 1.60 -5.39 3.23
N ASN A 109 1.77 -4.64 2.14
CA ASN A 109 1.54 -3.20 2.11
C ASN A 109 0.23 -2.78 1.44
N ILE A 110 -0.36 -3.60 0.56
CA ILE A 110 -1.46 -3.17 -0.32
C ILE A 110 -2.73 -3.96 -0.01
N ARG A 111 -3.84 -3.23 0.11
CA ARG A 111 -5.17 -3.82 0.28
C ARG A 111 -5.56 -4.61 -0.96
N TYR A 112 -6.17 -5.77 -0.71
CA TYR A 112 -6.85 -6.57 -1.71
C TYR A 112 -5.90 -7.08 -2.81
N PHE A 113 -4.72 -7.56 -2.41
CA PHE A 113 -3.73 -8.16 -3.31
C PHE A 113 -3.74 -9.68 -3.17
N SER A 114 -3.34 -10.19 -2.00
CA SER A 114 -3.47 -11.61 -1.63
C SER A 114 -4.93 -12.06 -1.53
N GLU A 115 -5.84 -11.15 -1.22
CA GLU A 115 -7.27 -11.44 -1.14
C GLU A 115 -7.84 -11.84 -2.51
N ILE A 116 -7.30 -11.31 -3.63
CA ILE A 116 -7.71 -11.74 -4.97
C ILE A 116 -7.38 -13.22 -5.17
N LEU A 117 -6.22 -13.69 -4.72
CA LEU A 117 -5.86 -15.11 -4.78
C LEU A 117 -6.85 -15.95 -3.97
N ALA A 118 -7.26 -15.49 -2.79
CA ALA A 118 -8.25 -16.18 -1.97
C ALA A 118 -9.62 -16.27 -2.66
N VAL A 119 -10.02 -15.23 -3.40
CA VAL A 119 -11.23 -15.25 -4.24
C VAL A 119 -11.09 -16.26 -5.37
N LEU A 120 -9.98 -16.21 -6.13
CA LEU A 120 -9.72 -17.10 -7.27
C LEU A 120 -9.55 -18.56 -6.85
N ARG A 121 -9.17 -18.84 -5.61
CA ARG A 121 -9.13 -20.20 -5.04
C ARG A 121 -10.50 -20.88 -5.04
N LYS A 122 -11.61 -20.12 -5.07
CA LYS A 122 -12.98 -20.65 -5.17
C LYS A 122 -13.34 -21.09 -6.60
N GLY A 123 -12.59 -20.61 -7.61
CA GLY A 123 -12.77 -20.95 -9.02
C GLY A 123 -12.50 -19.77 -9.96
N PRO A 124 -12.37 -20.03 -11.28
CA PRO A 124 -12.08 -18.97 -12.25
C PRO A 124 -13.24 -17.98 -12.41
N ILE A 125 -12.95 -16.69 -12.34
CA ILE A 125 -13.96 -15.62 -12.45
C ILE A 125 -13.45 -14.41 -13.24
N THR A 126 -14.36 -13.55 -13.69
CA THR A 126 -14.04 -12.36 -14.47
C THR A 126 -13.52 -11.22 -13.59
N SER A 127 -12.83 -10.24 -14.18
CA SER A 127 -12.40 -9.03 -13.46
C SER A 127 -13.55 -8.26 -12.82
N ARG A 128 -14.74 -8.29 -13.44
CA ARG A 128 -15.97 -7.69 -12.89
C ARG A 128 -16.39 -8.37 -11.60
N ALA A 129 -16.42 -9.70 -11.58
CA ALA A 129 -16.77 -10.45 -10.37
C ALA A 129 -15.76 -10.19 -9.24
N ILE A 130 -14.47 -10.06 -9.56
CA ILE A 130 -13.42 -9.68 -8.58
C ILE A 130 -13.68 -8.28 -8.03
N GLN A 131 -14.10 -7.33 -8.87
CA GLN A 131 -14.48 -5.97 -8.46
C GLN A 131 -15.73 -5.95 -7.57
N ASP A 132 -16.72 -6.78 -7.88
CA ASP A 132 -17.95 -6.90 -7.10
C ASP A 132 -17.65 -7.41 -5.69
N VAL A 133 -16.76 -8.41 -5.56
CA VAL A 133 -16.28 -8.89 -4.25
C VAL A 133 -15.53 -7.78 -3.49
N ALA A 134 -14.65 -7.03 -4.17
CA ALA A 134 -13.92 -5.91 -3.55
C ALA A 134 -14.87 -4.87 -2.94
N SER A 135 -15.92 -4.53 -3.68
CA SER A 135 -16.90 -3.51 -3.31
C SER A 135 -17.83 -4.00 -2.19
N ASN A 136 -18.38 -5.21 -2.35
CA ASN A 136 -19.45 -5.71 -1.49
C ASN A 136 -18.92 -6.32 -0.20
N GLU A 137 -17.81 -7.06 -0.28
CA GLU A 137 -17.25 -7.79 0.87
C GLU A 137 -16.15 -6.99 1.58
N TYR A 138 -15.23 -6.37 0.84
CA TYR A 138 -14.08 -5.64 1.40
C TYR A 138 -14.29 -4.13 1.54
N LYS A 139 -15.47 -3.61 1.15
CA LYS A 139 -15.87 -2.20 1.23
C LYS A 139 -14.91 -1.25 0.48
N LEU A 140 -14.29 -1.74 -0.58
CA LEU A 140 -13.40 -0.96 -1.44
C LEU A 140 -14.22 -0.33 -2.58
N SER A 141 -14.70 0.90 -2.35
CA SER A 141 -15.56 1.65 -3.27
C SER A 141 -14.79 2.30 -4.43
N TRP A 142 -13.94 1.53 -5.11
CA TRP A 142 -13.20 2.02 -6.27
C TRP A 142 -14.15 2.31 -7.44
N LYS A 143 -14.18 3.58 -7.86
CA LYS A 143 -15.03 4.04 -8.96
C LYS A 143 -14.54 3.57 -10.33
N THR A 144 -13.25 3.23 -10.45
CA THR A 144 -12.60 2.91 -11.72
C THR A 144 -12.16 1.44 -11.77
N LYS A 145 -12.26 0.83 -12.95
CA LYS A 145 -11.75 -0.53 -13.22
C LYS A 145 -10.21 -0.62 -13.10
N SER A 146 -9.51 0.51 -13.13
CA SER A 146 -8.05 0.59 -13.14
C SER A 146 -7.42 -0.06 -11.91
N GLU A 147 -8.04 0.04 -10.74
CA GLU A 147 -7.50 -0.52 -9.49
C GLU A 147 -7.44 -2.05 -9.51
N ILE A 148 -8.46 -2.69 -10.09
CA ILE A 148 -8.51 -4.14 -10.25
C ILE A 148 -7.56 -4.58 -11.35
N HIS A 149 -7.55 -3.89 -12.49
CA HIS A 149 -6.64 -4.24 -13.59
C HIS A 149 -5.16 -4.10 -13.19
N ALA A 150 -4.80 -3.08 -12.42
CA ALA A 150 -3.43 -2.93 -11.92
C ALA A 150 -3.01 -4.14 -11.09
N ARG A 151 -3.85 -4.57 -10.14
CA ARG A 151 -3.60 -5.76 -9.30
C ARG A 151 -3.49 -7.02 -10.11
N LEU A 152 -4.43 -7.24 -11.03
CA LEU A 152 -4.43 -8.43 -11.89
C LEU A 152 -3.18 -8.48 -12.79
N ASN A 153 -2.76 -7.36 -13.35
CA ASN A 153 -1.54 -7.32 -14.16
C ASN A 153 -0.29 -7.60 -13.32
N TRP A 154 -0.18 -7.05 -12.10
CA TRP A 154 0.91 -7.40 -11.19
C TRP A 154 0.91 -8.88 -10.82
N LEU A 155 -0.23 -9.44 -10.43
CA LEU A 155 -0.37 -10.86 -10.09
C LEU A 155 -0.04 -11.79 -11.27
N LYS A 156 -0.38 -11.38 -12.49
CA LYS A 156 0.01 -12.09 -13.72
C LYS A 156 1.52 -12.03 -13.95
N ASP A 157 2.09 -10.83 -13.81
CA ASP A 157 3.49 -10.56 -14.07
C ASP A 157 4.42 -11.35 -13.12
N VAL A 158 3.99 -11.58 -11.88
CA VAL A 158 4.69 -12.45 -10.91
C VAL A 158 4.24 -13.93 -10.97
N GLY A 159 3.41 -14.32 -11.94
CA GLY A 159 3.02 -15.71 -12.18
C GLY A 159 2.04 -16.33 -11.17
N LEU A 160 1.37 -15.54 -10.34
CA LEU A 160 0.45 -16.05 -9.31
C LEU A 160 -0.95 -16.33 -9.85
N ILE A 161 -1.31 -15.74 -10.99
CA ILE A 161 -2.59 -15.96 -11.67
C ILE A 161 -2.38 -16.07 -13.18
N GLU A 162 -3.33 -16.72 -13.83
CA GLU A 162 -3.42 -16.82 -15.29
C GLU A 162 -4.70 -16.14 -15.80
N PHE A 163 -4.71 -15.78 -17.08
CA PHE A 163 -5.87 -15.22 -17.75
C PHE A 163 -6.23 -16.09 -18.96
N GLU A 164 -7.49 -16.52 -19.02
CA GLU A 164 -8.05 -17.29 -20.11
C GLU A 164 -8.76 -16.35 -21.09
N ASP A 165 -8.18 -16.12 -22.27
CA ASP A 165 -8.72 -15.15 -23.25
C ASP A 165 -10.13 -15.51 -23.73
N PHE A 166 -10.43 -16.80 -23.94
CA PHE A 166 -11.73 -17.24 -24.44
C PHE A 166 -12.88 -16.99 -23.44
N SER A 167 -12.64 -17.23 -22.16
CA SER A 167 -13.64 -17.11 -21.10
C SER A 167 -13.60 -15.74 -20.40
N LEU A 168 -12.57 -14.93 -20.66
CA LEU A 168 -12.24 -13.68 -19.98
C LEU A 168 -12.16 -13.84 -18.46
N LYS A 169 -11.71 -15.01 -18.01
CA LYS A 169 -11.59 -15.36 -16.60
C LYS A 169 -10.14 -15.39 -16.16
N TYR A 170 -9.95 -15.12 -14.88
CA TYR A 170 -8.69 -15.28 -14.18
C TYR A 170 -8.77 -16.54 -13.32
N SER A 171 -7.67 -17.28 -13.25
CA SER A 171 -7.51 -18.48 -12.42
C SER A 171 -6.25 -18.35 -11.58
N ILE A 172 -6.23 -18.99 -10.41
CA ILE A 172 -5.03 -19.04 -9.55
C ILE A 172 -4.11 -20.17 -9.99
N THR A 173 -2.81 -19.91 -10.10
CA THR A 173 -1.80 -20.92 -10.43
C THR A 173 -1.44 -21.76 -9.19
N ASP A 174 -0.73 -22.88 -9.37
CA ASP A 174 -0.23 -23.66 -8.22
C ASP A 174 0.82 -22.87 -7.41
N LEU A 175 1.58 -22.00 -8.09
CA LEU A 175 2.46 -21.03 -7.45
C LEU A 175 1.64 -20.05 -6.59
N GLY A 176 0.55 -19.51 -7.13
CA GLY A 176 -0.39 -18.65 -6.42
C GLY A 176 -0.99 -19.30 -5.18
N LYS A 177 -1.39 -20.57 -5.26
CA LYS A 177 -1.91 -21.34 -4.12
C LYS A 177 -0.86 -21.52 -3.03
N SER A 178 0.37 -21.86 -3.41
CA SER A 178 1.50 -22.07 -2.49
C SER A 178 1.94 -20.77 -1.84
N PHE A 179 1.97 -19.67 -2.60
CA PHE A 179 2.22 -18.34 -2.06
C PHE A 179 1.15 -17.94 -1.03
N LEU A 180 -0.14 -18.12 -1.38
CA LEU A 180 -1.25 -17.75 -0.50
C LEU A 180 -1.26 -18.53 0.82
N SER A 181 -0.82 -19.80 0.83
CA SER A 181 -0.73 -20.58 2.08
C SER A 181 0.37 -20.09 3.01
N VAL A 182 1.42 -19.47 2.47
CA VAL A 182 2.53 -18.89 3.23
C VAL A 182 2.17 -17.49 3.74
N VAL A 183 1.73 -16.59 2.86
CA VAL A 183 1.50 -15.19 3.25
C VAL A 183 0.15 -15.01 3.95
N GLY A 184 -0.85 -15.82 3.62
CA GLY A 184 -2.22 -15.63 4.12
C GLY A 184 -2.95 -14.47 3.43
N TYR A 185 -4.11 -14.10 3.98
CA TYR A 185 -4.95 -13.01 3.49
C TYR A 185 -5.91 -12.58 4.60
N VAL A 186 -6.41 -11.35 4.51
CA VAL A 186 -7.44 -10.84 5.44
C VAL A 186 -8.80 -11.34 5.00
N LYS A 187 -9.59 -11.94 5.90
CA LYS A 187 -10.94 -12.39 5.56
C LYS A 187 -11.92 -11.22 5.63
N SER A 188 -12.88 -11.15 4.71
CA SER A 188 -13.84 -10.04 4.68
C SER A 188 -14.73 -10.00 5.93
N GLU A 189 -14.93 -11.14 6.60
CA GLU A 189 -15.67 -11.22 7.86
C GLU A 189 -14.94 -10.56 9.04
N GLU A 190 -13.61 -10.50 9.01
CA GLU A 190 -12.80 -9.86 10.04
C GLU A 190 -12.94 -8.33 9.99
N LEU A 191 -13.14 -7.78 8.78
CA LEU A 191 -13.37 -6.35 8.57
C LEU A 191 -14.73 -5.87 9.10
N LYS A 192 -15.73 -6.75 9.09
CA LYS A 192 -17.07 -6.43 9.61
C LYS A 192 -17.07 -6.22 11.13
N ARG A 193 -16.15 -6.86 11.86
CA ARG A 193 -16.03 -6.74 13.32
C ARG A 193 -15.35 -5.44 13.77
N TYR A 194 -14.65 -4.75 12.87
CA TYR A 194 -14.01 -3.46 13.15
C TYR A 194 -14.93 -2.26 12.95
N ILE A 195 -16.13 -2.47 12.42
CA ILE A 195 -17.14 -1.42 12.32
C ILE A 195 -17.77 -1.27 13.71
N ASP A 196 -17.20 -0.32 14.44
CA ASP A 196 -17.70 0.29 15.66
C ASP A 196 -17.49 -0.52 16.95
N GLN A 197 -16.26 -0.40 17.50
CA GLN A 197 -15.92 -0.85 18.85
C GLN A 197 -16.74 -0.16 19.95
N THR A 198 -17.44 0.94 19.62
CA THR A 198 -18.27 1.71 20.55
C THR A 198 -19.74 1.26 20.55
N LEU A 199 -20.12 0.26 19.74
CA LEU A 199 -21.50 -0.26 19.73
C LEU A 199 -21.97 -0.74 21.11
N ASP A 200 -21.05 -1.24 21.93
CA ASP A 200 -21.33 -1.66 23.32
C ASP A 200 -20.98 -0.57 24.36
N GLU A 201 -20.38 0.56 23.94
CA GLU A 201 -20.11 1.69 24.81
C GLU A 201 -21.41 2.45 25.08
N ARG A 202 -21.91 2.36 26.32
CA ARG A 202 -23.14 3.05 26.73
C ARG A 202 -22.90 4.51 27.13
N GLU A 203 -21.65 4.87 27.39
CA GLU A 203 -21.24 6.19 27.87
C GLU A 203 -19.91 6.59 27.22
N VAL A 204 -19.84 7.81 26.69
CA VAL A 204 -18.57 8.40 26.24
C VAL A 204 -17.97 9.14 27.44
N PRO A 205 -16.83 8.70 27.99
CA PRO A 205 -16.21 9.39 29.10
C PRO A 205 -15.74 10.78 28.65
N ILE A 206 -16.49 11.82 29.00
CA ILE A 206 -16.11 13.19 28.71
C ILE A 206 -15.06 13.61 29.74
N SER A 207 -13.84 13.87 29.27
CA SER A 207 -12.75 14.39 30.09
C SER A 207 -13.12 15.75 30.68
N ALA A 208 -12.72 16.00 31.94
CA ALA A 208 -13.04 17.23 32.67
C ALA A 208 -12.68 18.52 31.90
N TRP A 209 -11.55 18.55 31.20
CA TRP A 209 -11.13 19.69 30.38
C TRP A 209 -12.10 20.01 29.23
N ALA A 210 -12.78 19.00 28.67
CA ALA A 210 -13.76 19.20 27.61
C ALA A 210 -15.06 19.81 28.16
N LEU A 211 -15.47 19.41 29.37
CA LEU A 211 -16.59 20.03 30.09
C LEU A 211 -16.27 21.47 30.51
N GLU A 212 -15.01 21.75 30.84
CA GLU A 212 -14.54 23.11 31.12
C GLU A 212 -14.53 23.97 29.86
N MET A 213 -14.15 23.44 28.68
CA MET A 213 -14.25 24.17 27.41
C MET A 213 -15.68 24.58 27.07
N CYS A 214 -16.69 23.75 27.39
CA CYS A 214 -18.09 24.11 27.18
C CYS A 214 -18.58 25.26 28.08
N LYS A 215 -17.81 25.63 29.11
CA LYS A 215 -18.14 26.70 30.08
C LYS A 215 -17.35 27.99 29.85
N MET A 216 -16.46 28.03 28.85
CA MET A 216 -15.66 29.21 28.53
C MET A 216 -16.52 30.32 27.92
N ASN A 217 -16.25 31.57 28.30
CA ASN A 217 -16.96 32.74 27.77
C ASN A 217 -16.30 33.26 26.47
N GLU A 218 -16.93 34.24 25.80
CA GLU A 218 -16.38 34.80 24.55
C GLU A 218 -15.01 35.47 24.69
N GLU A 219 -14.64 35.91 25.90
CA GLU A 219 -13.37 36.59 26.18
C GLU A 219 -12.21 35.58 26.28
N ASP A 220 -12.46 34.41 26.86
CA ASP A 220 -11.53 33.28 26.91
C ASP A 220 -11.25 32.68 25.52
N LEU A 221 -12.28 32.62 24.67
CA LEU A 221 -12.16 32.15 23.28
C LEU A 221 -11.28 33.08 22.42
N ARG A 222 -11.34 34.40 22.66
CA ARG A 222 -10.56 35.41 21.93
C ARG A 222 -9.05 35.37 22.28
N ASN A 223 -8.70 34.94 23.49
CA ASN A 223 -7.31 34.90 23.97
C ASN A 223 -6.60 33.56 23.72
N ARG A 224 -7.25 32.59 23.07
CA ARG A 224 -6.64 31.29 22.76
C ARG A 224 -5.57 31.45 21.68
N LYS A 225 -4.32 31.05 21.96
CA LYS A 225 -3.31 30.81 20.90
C LYS A 225 -3.86 29.74 19.96
N THR A 226 -4.05 30.11 18.70
CA THR A 226 -4.52 29.22 17.65
C THR A 226 -3.47 28.14 17.42
N GLY A 227 -3.63 26.99 18.07
CA GLY A 227 -2.91 25.79 17.69
C GLY A 227 -3.44 25.37 16.33
N MET A 228 -2.78 25.80 15.26
CA MET A 228 -3.01 25.26 13.91
C MET A 228 -2.54 23.80 13.89
N GLY A 229 -3.30 22.91 14.51
CA GLY A 229 -3.12 21.47 14.41
C GLY A 229 -3.68 21.02 13.08
N TYR A 230 -2.81 20.87 12.08
CA TYR A 230 -3.14 20.15 10.87
C TYR A 230 -3.29 18.66 11.24
N TYR A 231 -4.52 18.16 11.17
CA TYR A 231 -4.80 16.73 11.27
C TYR A 231 -4.85 16.15 9.85
N PRO A 232 -3.85 15.36 9.44
CA PRO A 232 -3.91 14.73 8.13
C PRO A 232 -5.00 13.65 8.12
N SER A 233 -5.74 13.60 7.02
CA SER A 233 -6.96 12.77 6.86
C SER A 233 -6.69 11.26 6.80
N GLY A 234 -5.42 10.82 6.83
CA GLY A 234 -5.03 9.42 6.74
C GLY A 234 -4.34 8.92 8.00
N ILE A 235 -4.75 7.75 8.52
CA ILE A 235 -4.08 7.05 9.64
C ILE A 235 -2.57 6.86 9.39
N GLN A 236 -2.17 6.65 8.12
CA GLN A 236 -0.77 6.55 7.73
C GLN A 236 -0.01 7.87 7.88
N ASP A 237 -0.65 8.98 7.50
CA ASP A 237 -0.08 10.32 7.65
C ASP A 237 -0.04 10.73 9.12
N ILE A 238 -1.01 10.28 9.93
CA ILE A 238 -1.00 10.45 11.39
C ILE A 238 0.19 9.70 11.99
N HIS A 239 0.40 8.42 11.65
CA HIS A 239 1.53 7.64 12.15
C HIS A 239 2.88 8.26 11.75
N ASN A 240 3.02 8.70 10.50
CA ASN A 240 4.23 9.37 10.03
C ASN A 240 4.44 10.73 10.72
N THR A 241 3.37 11.51 10.91
CA THR A 241 3.43 12.82 11.60
C THR A 241 3.79 12.66 13.07
N ILE A 242 3.27 11.64 13.76
CA ILE A 242 3.62 11.33 15.15
C ILE A 242 5.09 10.94 15.28
N LEU A 243 5.61 10.17 14.32
CA LEU A 243 7.04 9.86 14.27
C LEU A 243 7.87 11.13 14.00
N ASP A 244 7.48 11.96 13.04
CA ASP A 244 8.20 13.20 12.70
C ASP A 244 8.22 14.20 13.88
N LEU A 245 7.15 14.25 14.68
CA LEU A 245 7.09 15.08 15.91
C LEU A 245 7.98 14.54 17.04
N ASN A 246 8.17 13.22 17.12
CA ASN A 246 9.05 12.60 18.13
C ASN A 246 10.55 12.69 17.78
N TYR A 247 10.91 13.05 16.55
CA TYR A 247 12.30 13.22 16.10
C TYR A 247 12.73 14.67 15.87
N SER A 248 11.87 15.65 16.13
CA SER A 248 12.24 17.06 16.06
C SER A 248 12.74 17.55 17.44
N PRO A 249 14.04 17.85 17.63
CA PRO A 249 14.46 18.56 18.80
C PRO A 249 13.87 19.97 18.70
N PHE A 250 12.93 20.28 19.59
CA PHE A 250 12.45 21.64 19.77
C PHE A 250 13.67 22.54 20.05
N ILE A 251 14.10 23.28 19.04
CA ILE A 251 14.98 24.43 19.22
C ILE A 251 14.11 25.49 19.89
N VAL A 252 14.33 25.64 21.19
CA VAL A 252 13.88 26.79 21.97
C VAL A 252 14.84 27.93 21.64
N SER A 253 14.32 29.01 21.06
CA SER A 253 14.88 30.35 21.14
C SER A 253 13.79 31.29 21.61
#